data_AF-A0A2G9N2V9-F1
#
_entry.id   AF-A0A2G9N2V9-F1
#
_cell.length_a   1.000
_cell.length_b   1.000
_cell.length_c   1.000
_cell.angle_alpha   90.00
_cell.angle_beta   90.00
_cell.angle_gamma   90.00
#
_symmetry.space_group_name_H-M   'P 1'
#
loop_
_entity.id
_entity.type
_entity.pdbx_description
1 polymer ?
#
loop_
_entity_poly.entity_id
_entity_poly.type
_entity_poly.pdbx_seq_one_letter_code
_entity_poly.pdbx_strand_id
1 'polypeptide(L)'
;MASNIISSFTVFSQKFNVPVDDERTVALKRYFARGGVISAVKSKGVWPKIVYPTPARIKSQTKELESLRVAYDERNKGWKKRLKDAQTYHSRHQLKKFSEPLYWKHVSKTLVDSDYRADFNSVKLPVHLVSDSKWKPMVKMFIEDLEYRKNLTETVQQSIVYKNDNKVAKYADQLQALRSEVSEAKITELDKKLANINAELDALKIIEKWASE
;
A
#
# COMPACT_ATOMS: atom_id res chain seq x y z
N MET A 1 -35.34 24.78 22.38
CA MET A 1 -36.34 24.18 21.46
C MET A 1 -35.62 23.20 20.54
N ALA A 2 -35.97 21.91 20.58
CA ALA A 2 -35.36 20.89 19.73
C ALA A 2 -35.78 21.12 18.27
N SER A 3 -34.96 21.86 17.52
CA SER A 3 -35.18 22.15 16.11
C SER A 3 -34.97 20.88 15.28
N ASN A 4 -36.04 20.32 14.71
CA ASN A 4 -36.09 19.41 13.56
C ASN A 4 -34.74 18.77 13.15
N ILE A 5 -34.24 17.88 13.99
CA ILE A 5 -33.00 17.14 13.74
C ILE A 5 -33.29 16.06 12.70
N ILE A 6 -32.57 16.06 11.59
CA ILE A 6 -32.71 15.11 10.50
C ILE A 6 -31.37 14.39 10.34
N SER A 7 -31.41 13.06 10.31
CA SER A 7 -30.23 12.19 10.20
C SER A 7 -30.20 11.38 8.89
N SER A 8 -31.19 11.54 8.01
CA SER A 8 -31.24 10.83 6.74
C SER A 8 -31.68 11.75 5.59
N PHE A 9 -31.12 11.48 4.40
CA PHE A 9 -31.47 12.24 3.20
C PHE A 9 -32.94 12.08 2.81
N THR A 10 -33.51 10.89 2.99
CA THR A 10 -34.91 10.60 2.65
C THR A 10 -35.90 11.43 3.46
N VAL A 11 -35.65 11.58 4.76
CA VAL A 11 -36.46 12.43 5.63
C VAL A 11 -36.24 13.91 5.30
N PHE A 12 -35.01 14.28 4.94
CA PHE A 12 -34.69 15.64 4.51
C PHE A 12 -35.44 16.02 3.23
N SER A 13 -35.42 15.16 2.21
CA SER A 13 -36.04 15.43 0.92
C SER A 13 -37.56 15.48 1.00
N GLN A 14 -38.18 14.58 1.78
CA GLN A 14 -39.63 14.60 2.02
C GLN A 14 -40.10 15.89 2.70
N LYS A 15 -39.30 16.42 3.62
CA LYS A 15 -39.68 17.59 4.43
C LYS A 15 -39.53 18.92 3.69
N PHE A 16 -38.53 19.03 2.82
CA PHE A 16 -38.17 20.29 2.16
C PHE A 16 -38.38 20.28 0.64
N ASN A 17 -38.77 19.14 0.05
CA ASN A 17 -39.01 18.97 -1.38
C ASN A 17 -37.86 19.51 -2.26
N VAL A 18 -36.65 19.04 -1.97
CA VAL A 18 -35.42 19.54 -2.62
C VAL A 18 -35.20 18.93 -4.01
N PRO A 19 -34.54 19.68 -4.94
CA PRO A 19 -34.24 19.18 -6.28
C PRO A 19 -33.42 17.89 -6.28
N VAL A 20 -33.78 16.97 -7.17
CA VAL A 20 -32.97 15.80 -7.51
C VAL A 20 -31.97 16.28 -8.55
N ASP A 21 -30.66 16.06 -8.33
CA ASP A 21 -29.55 16.43 -9.24
C ASP A 21 -28.89 17.82 -9.08
N ASP A 22 -28.99 18.42 -7.90
CA ASP A 22 -28.17 19.58 -7.52
C ASP A 22 -26.88 19.16 -6.77
N GLU A 23 -25.81 19.96 -6.86
CA GLU A 23 -24.56 19.74 -6.12
C GLU A 23 -24.80 19.63 -4.61
N ARG A 24 -25.74 20.41 -4.05
CA ARG A 24 -26.15 20.33 -2.64
C ARG A 24 -26.80 19.00 -2.31
N THR A 25 -27.55 18.41 -3.25
CA THR A 25 -28.15 17.07 -3.08
C THR A 25 -27.09 15.99 -2.98
N VAL A 26 -26.06 16.05 -3.83
CA VAL A 26 -24.93 15.10 -3.76
C VAL A 26 -24.15 15.27 -2.46
N ALA A 27 -23.87 16.51 -2.07
CA ALA A 27 -23.19 16.82 -0.81
C ALA A 27 -23.99 16.33 0.42
N LEU A 28 -25.31 16.55 0.43
CA LEU A 28 -26.22 16.09 1.47
C LEU A 28 -26.21 14.57 1.62
N LYS A 29 -26.37 13.84 0.50
CA LYS A 29 -26.35 12.37 0.50
C LYS A 29 -25.06 11.85 1.12
N ARG A 30 -23.90 12.43 0.76
CA ARG A 30 -22.60 12.05 1.34
C ARG A 30 -22.49 12.41 2.82
N TYR A 31 -22.95 13.59 3.22
CA TYR A 31 -22.93 14.02 4.61
C TYR A 31 -23.78 13.14 5.51
N PHE A 32 -24.96 12.73 5.05
CA PHE A 32 -25.81 11.78 5.78
C PHE A 32 -25.23 10.35 5.79
N ALA A 33 -24.61 9.90 4.71
CA ALA A 33 -24.01 8.56 4.64
C ALA A 33 -22.92 8.33 5.70
N ARG A 34 -22.23 9.38 6.15
CA ARG A 34 -21.27 9.31 7.27
C ARG A 34 -21.88 9.55 8.66
N GLY A 35 -23.21 9.56 8.77
CA GLY A 35 -23.92 9.84 10.02
C GLY A 35 -24.00 11.32 10.39
N GLY A 36 -23.79 12.23 9.42
CA GLY A 36 -24.01 13.65 9.62
C GLY A 36 -25.47 13.97 9.95
N VAL A 37 -25.68 15.04 10.70
CA VAL A 37 -27.00 15.43 11.18
C VAL A 37 -27.25 16.89 10.82
N ILE A 38 -28.43 17.19 10.28
CA ILE A 38 -28.81 18.54 9.84
C ILE A 38 -30.09 18.99 10.57
N SER A 39 -30.07 20.22 11.07
CA SER A 39 -31.27 20.99 11.41
C SER A 39 -31.40 22.10 10.39
N ALA A 40 -32.58 22.23 9.77
CA ALA A 40 -32.85 23.26 8.79
C ALA A 40 -34.26 23.84 8.98
N VAL A 41 -34.44 25.08 8.54
CA VAL A 41 -35.73 25.79 8.55
C VAL A 41 -36.12 26.16 7.12
N LYS A 42 -37.42 26.18 6.83
CA LYS A 42 -37.91 26.63 5.52
C LYS A 42 -37.43 28.05 5.27
N SER A 43 -36.86 28.29 4.10
CA SER A 43 -36.45 29.62 3.64
C SER A 43 -37.40 30.08 2.52
N LYS A 44 -37.31 31.35 2.13
CA LYS A 44 -38.06 31.86 0.96
C LYS A 44 -37.56 31.29 -0.36
N GLY A 45 -36.37 30.67 -0.39
CA GLY A 45 -35.77 30.06 -1.57
C GLY A 45 -36.08 28.56 -1.72
N VAL A 46 -35.58 27.98 -2.81
CA VAL A 46 -35.70 26.53 -3.12
C VAL A 46 -35.03 25.66 -2.05
N TRP A 47 -33.95 26.16 -1.45
CA TRP A 47 -33.20 25.44 -0.41
C TRP A 47 -33.57 25.95 0.99
N PRO A 48 -33.78 25.06 1.98
CA PRO A 48 -33.96 25.48 3.36
C PRO A 48 -32.68 26.12 3.92
N LYS A 49 -32.80 26.92 4.97
CA LYS A 49 -31.64 27.49 5.65
C LYS A 49 -31.13 26.48 6.68
N ILE A 50 -29.85 26.13 6.60
CA ILE A 50 -29.21 25.25 7.59
C ILE A 50 -29.01 26.03 8.90
N VAL A 51 -29.52 25.47 9.99
CA VAL A 51 -29.30 25.95 11.36
C VAL A 51 -28.19 25.16 12.04
N TYR A 52 -28.10 23.86 11.74
CA TYR A 52 -27.04 22.96 12.19
C TYR A 52 -26.67 21.98 11.07
N PRO A 53 -25.39 21.63 10.85
CA PRO A 53 -24.21 22.10 11.58
C PRO A 53 -23.92 23.59 11.33
N THR A 54 -23.32 24.26 12.33
CA THR A 54 -22.84 25.64 12.16
C THR A 54 -21.60 25.66 11.26
N PRO A 55 -21.29 26.79 10.58
CA PRO A 55 -20.07 26.92 9.79
C PRO A 55 -18.80 26.59 10.60
N ALA A 56 -18.74 27.01 11.87
CA ALA A 56 -17.63 26.68 12.76
C ALA A 56 -17.48 25.16 13.02
N ARG A 57 -18.60 24.44 13.18
CA ARG A 57 -18.59 22.98 13.33
C ARG A 57 -18.10 22.30 12.06
N ILE A 58 -18.54 22.77 10.89
CA ILE A 58 -18.09 22.25 9.60
C ILE A 58 -16.58 22.47 9.43
N LYS A 59 -16.06 23.66 9.72
CA LYS A 59 -14.62 23.95 9.69
C LYS A 59 -13.80 23.00 10.58
N SER A 60 -14.28 22.68 11.78
CA SER A 60 -13.64 21.67 12.65
C SER A 60 -13.57 20.31 11.98
N GLN A 61 -14.69 19.83 11.42
CA GLN A 61 -14.76 18.55 10.71
C GLN A 61 -13.86 18.52 9.47
N THR A 62 -13.80 19.62 8.72
CA THR A 62 -12.91 19.78 7.56
C THR A 62 -11.46 19.66 8.00
N LYS A 63 -11.04 20.36 9.07
CA LYS A 63 -9.67 20.30 9.59
C LYS A 63 -9.29 18.90 10.09
N GLU A 64 -10.21 18.21 10.76
CA GLU A 64 -10.02 16.81 11.18
C GLU A 64 -9.81 15.89 9.97
N LEU A 65 -10.64 16.00 8.94
CA LEU A 65 -10.50 15.22 7.70
C LEU A 65 -9.22 15.55 6.92
N GLU A 66 -8.81 16.82 6.88
CA GLU A 66 -7.54 17.22 6.26
C GLU A 66 -6.34 16.60 6.96
N SER A 67 -6.36 16.56 8.30
CA SER A 67 -5.29 15.91 9.08
C SER A 67 -5.20 14.41 8.79
N LEU A 68 -6.36 13.73 8.67
CA LEU A 68 -6.43 12.33 8.29
C LEU A 68 -5.96 12.10 6.86
N ARG A 69 -6.32 12.99 5.93
CA ARG A 69 -5.87 12.94 4.54
C ARG A 69 -4.35 12.97 4.46
N VAL A 70 -3.71 13.89 5.17
CA VAL A 70 -2.23 14.01 5.20
C VAL A 70 -1.62 12.72 5.75
N ALA A 71 -2.11 12.20 6.86
CA ALA A 71 -1.59 10.97 7.46
C ALA A 71 -1.75 9.75 6.53
N TYR A 72 -2.87 9.63 5.80
CA TYR A 72 -3.06 8.55 4.83
C TYR A 72 -2.22 8.72 3.57
N ASP A 73 -2.00 9.95 3.11
CA ASP A 73 -1.14 10.23 1.95
C ASP A 73 0.33 9.88 2.24
N GLU A 74 0.84 10.22 3.43
CA GLU A 74 2.17 9.82 3.87
C GLU A 74 2.33 8.30 3.91
N ARG A 75 1.32 7.59 4.47
CA ARG A 75 1.30 6.12 4.47
C ARG A 75 1.29 5.57 3.05
N ASN A 76 0.50 6.15 2.14
CA ASN A 76 0.41 5.74 0.75
C ASN A 76 1.77 5.90 0.03
N LYS A 77 2.43 7.05 0.21
CA LYS A 77 3.79 7.29 -0.29
C LYS A 77 4.79 6.25 0.25
N GLY A 78 4.70 5.93 1.54
CA GLY A 78 5.51 4.89 2.16
C GLY A 78 5.34 3.51 1.51
N TRP A 79 4.09 3.11 1.25
CA TRP A 79 3.79 1.85 0.57
C TRP A 79 4.20 1.84 -0.90
N LYS A 80 3.99 2.93 -1.63
CA LYS A 80 4.48 3.07 -3.02
C LYS A 80 6.00 2.94 -3.09
N LYS A 81 6.73 3.49 -2.13
CA LYS A 81 8.18 3.30 -2.02
C LYS A 81 8.55 1.84 -1.78
N ARG A 82 7.87 1.16 -0.84
CA ARG A 82 8.08 -0.27 -0.57
C ARG A 82 7.80 -1.16 -1.78
N LEU A 83 6.74 -0.88 -2.53
CA LEU A 83 6.43 -1.57 -3.78
C LEU A 83 7.56 -1.39 -4.80
N LYS A 84 8.00 -0.16 -5.01
CA LYS A 84 9.12 0.15 -5.92
C LYS A 84 10.40 -0.55 -5.49
N ASP A 85 10.70 -0.56 -4.19
CA ASP A 85 11.87 -1.24 -3.64
C ASP A 85 11.79 -2.77 -3.87
N ALA A 86 10.60 -3.38 -3.73
CA ALA A 86 10.38 -4.79 -4.00
C ALA A 86 10.52 -5.13 -5.50
N GLN A 87 9.89 -4.33 -6.37
CA GLN A 87 9.95 -4.51 -7.83
C GLN A 87 11.36 -4.34 -8.39
N THR A 88 12.14 -3.39 -7.85
CA THR A 88 13.51 -3.10 -8.31
C THR A 88 14.58 -3.90 -7.56
N TYR A 89 14.21 -4.72 -6.58
CA TYR A 89 15.13 -5.45 -5.71
C TYR A 89 16.12 -6.30 -6.51
N HIS A 90 15.64 -7.19 -7.38
CA HIS A 90 16.50 -8.08 -8.15
C HIS A 90 17.42 -7.30 -9.09
N SER A 91 16.89 -6.32 -9.82
CA SER A 91 17.68 -5.49 -10.74
C SER A 91 18.78 -4.72 -10.00
N ARG A 92 18.45 -4.14 -8.84
CA ARG A 92 19.43 -3.41 -8.01
C ARG A 92 20.54 -4.33 -7.52
N HIS A 93 20.21 -5.51 -7.02
CA HIS A 93 21.20 -6.46 -6.54
C HIS A 93 22.01 -7.11 -7.67
N GLN A 94 21.38 -7.33 -8.83
CA GLN A 94 22.04 -7.78 -10.06
C GLN A 94 23.13 -6.81 -10.54
N LEU A 95 22.94 -5.50 -10.35
CA LEU A 95 23.97 -4.51 -10.64
C LEU A 95 25.03 -4.46 -9.54
N LYS A 96 24.60 -4.45 -8.27
CA LYS A 96 25.51 -4.38 -7.12
C LYS A 96 26.42 -5.60 -6.97
N LYS A 97 26.07 -6.76 -7.52
CA LYS A 97 26.92 -7.95 -7.43
C LYS A 97 28.32 -7.72 -8.02
N PHE A 98 28.44 -6.87 -9.05
CA PHE A 98 29.72 -6.66 -9.74
C PHE A 98 30.75 -5.90 -8.89
N SER A 99 30.30 -5.13 -7.88
CA SER A 99 31.19 -4.48 -6.92
C SER A 99 31.62 -5.40 -5.77
N GLU A 100 31.08 -6.62 -5.67
CA GLU A 100 31.39 -7.54 -4.59
C GLU A 100 32.55 -8.47 -4.97
N PRO A 101 33.67 -8.49 -4.22
CA PRO A 101 34.79 -9.39 -4.50
C PRO A 101 34.40 -10.88 -4.50
N LEU A 102 33.43 -11.25 -3.66
CA LEU A 102 32.89 -12.61 -3.59
C LEU A 102 32.25 -13.05 -4.91
N TYR A 103 31.66 -12.13 -5.67
CA TYR A 103 31.12 -12.44 -6.99
C TYR A 103 32.23 -12.91 -7.94
N TRP A 104 33.34 -12.19 -7.97
CA TRP A 104 34.47 -12.53 -8.84
C TRP A 104 35.18 -13.81 -8.39
N LYS A 105 35.27 -14.08 -7.08
CA LYS A 105 35.72 -15.38 -6.57
C LYS A 105 34.81 -16.52 -7.01
N HIS A 106 33.49 -16.32 -7.00
CA HIS A 106 32.55 -17.31 -7.53
C HIS A 106 32.81 -17.56 -9.02
N VAL A 107 32.93 -16.49 -9.83
CA VAL A 107 33.16 -16.60 -11.28
C VAL A 107 34.46 -17.34 -11.57
N SER A 108 35.55 -17.03 -10.88
CA SER A 108 36.83 -17.71 -11.09
C SER A 108 36.75 -19.20 -10.74
N LYS A 109 36.11 -19.56 -9.61
CA LYS A 109 35.90 -20.96 -9.23
C LYS A 109 35.02 -21.71 -10.23
N THR A 110 33.96 -21.10 -10.74
CA THR A 110 33.10 -21.73 -11.76
C THR A 110 33.85 -22.04 -13.06
N LEU A 111 34.90 -21.28 -13.38
CA LEU A 111 35.71 -21.50 -14.57
C LEU A 111 36.83 -22.53 -14.36
N VAL A 112 37.45 -22.54 -13.19
CA VAL A 112 38.67 -23.32 -12.91
C VAL A 112 38.36 -24.67 -12.25
N ASP A 113 37.33 -24.75 -11.40
CA ASP A 113 37.00 -25.95 -10.61
C ASP A 113 35.73 -26.61 -11.16
N SER A 114 35.90 -27.77 -11.81
CA SER A 114 34.80 -28.56 -12.39
C SER A 114 33.83 -29.07 -11.34
N ASP A 115 34.33 -29.46 -10.17
CA ASP A 115 33.52 -30.00 -9.08
C ASP A 115 32.69 -28.88 -8.45
N TYR A 116 33.29 -27.72 -8.24
CA TYR A 116 32.56 -26.52 -7.82
C TYR A 116 31.45 -26.16 -8.82
N ARG A 117 31.74 -26.20 -10.12
CA ARG A 117 30.76 -25.89 -11.17
C ARG A 117 29.60 -26.88 -11.14
N ALA A 118 29.86 -28.18 -10.93
CA ALA A 118 28.83 -29.19 -10.81
C ALA A 118 27.95 -28.96 -9.56
N ASP A 119 28.57 -28.74 -8.40
CA ASP A 119 27.87 -28.46 -7.14
C ASP A 119 26.99 -27.20 -7.26
N PHE A 120 27.54 -26.13 -7.87
CA PHE A 120 26.80 -24.89 -8.09
C PHE A 120 25.61 -25.07 -9.02
N ASN A 121 25.76 -25.80 -10.13
CA ASN A 121 24.67 -26.06 -11.07
C ASN A 121 23.54 -26.90 -10.44
N SER A 122 23.88 -27.77 -9.48
CA SER A 122 22.91 -28.55 -8.71
C SER A 122 22.11 -27.68 -7.76
N VAL A 123 22.77 -26.80 -7.01
CA VAL A 123 22.16 -25.97 -5.94
C VAL A 123 21.53 -24.67 -6.45
N LYS A 124 21.97 -24.17 -7.61
CA LYS A 124 21.53 -22.90 -8.22
C LYS A 124 21.50 -21.74 -7.21
N LEU A 125 22.64 -21.53 -6.55
CA LEU A 125 22.80 -20.53 -5.50
C LEU A 125 22.47 -19.11 -6.01
N PRO A 126 21.80 -18.24 -5.21
CA PRO A 126 21.48 -16.87 -5.61
C PRO A 126 22.70 -15.92 -5.60
N VAL A 127 23.70 -16.19 -6.44
CA VAL A 127 24.93 -15.38 -6.51
C VAL A 127 24.63 -13.94 -6.96
N HIS A 128 23.55 -13.73 -7.71
CA HIS A 128 23.09 -12.39 -8.06
C HIS A 128 22.68 -11.54 -6.84
N LEU A 129 22.41 -12.16 -5.68
CA LEU A 129 22.09 -11.50 -4.42
C LEU A 129 23.28 -11.45 -3.46
N VAL A 130 24.51 -11.70 -3.91
CA VAL A 130 25.72 -11.65 -3.06
C VAL A 130 25.97 -10.28 -2.40
N SER A 131 25.36 -9.22 -2.94
CA SER A 131 25.40 -7.87 -2.38
C SER A 131 24.33 -7.63 -1.30
N ASP A 132 23.41 -8.57 -1.07
CA ASP A 132 22.46 -8.53 0.03
C ASP A 132 23.08 -9.16 1.28
N SER A 133 23.03 -8.45 2.41
CA SER A 133 23.53 -8.93 3.71
C SER A 133 22.89 -10.24 4.15
N LYS A 134 21.67 -10.54 3.72
CA LYS A 134 20.98 -11.80 4.01
C LYS A 134 21.59 -12.99 3.28
N TRP A 135 21.98 -12.82 2.02
CA TRP A 135 22.44 -13.91 1.15
C TRP A 135 23.97 -14.01 1.08
N LYS A 136 24.67 -12.91 1.33
CA LYS A 136 26.13 -12.83 1.32
C LYS A 136 26.83 -13.90 2.19
N PRO A 137 26.40 -14.19 3.44
CA PRO A 137 27.05 -15.21 4.26
C PRO A 137 26.95 -16.61 3.64
N MET A 138 25.77 -16.97 3.11
CA MET A 138 25.56 -18.25 2.43
C MET A 138 26.44 -18.38 1.18
N VAL A 139 26.52 -17.31 0.37
CA VAL A 139 27.40 -17.29 -0.81
C VAL A 139 28.87 -17.40 -0.41
N LYS A 140 29.28 -16.70 0.66
CA LYS A 140 30.64 -16.78 1.19
C LYS A 140 30.99 -18.21 1.64
N MET A 141 30.13 -18.83 2.46
CA MET A 141 30.32 -20.20 2.94
C MET A 141 30.40 -21.19 1.78
N PHE A 142 29.50 -21.07 0.78
CA PHE A 142 29.54 -21.95 -0.39
C PHE A 142 30.83 -21.82 -1.22
N ILE A 143 31.42 -20.64 -1.28
CA ILE A 143 32.68 -20.38 -1.99
C ILE A 143 33.87 -20.88 -1.17
N GLU A 144 33.90 -20.63 0.13
CA GLU A 144 35.09 -20.78 0.97
C GLU A 144 35.17 -22.13 1.69
N ASP A 145 34.03 -22.79 1.94
CA ASP A 145 33.92 -24.03 2.72
C ASP A 145 33.42 -25.20 1.86
N LEU A 146 34.28 -26.21 1.69
CA LEU A 146 34.02 -27.41 0.90
C LEU A 146 33.00 -28.35 1.57
N GLU A 147 33.06 -28.49 2.89
CA GLU A 147 32.16 -29.35 3.65
C GLU A 147 30.74 -28.78 3.61
N TYR A 148 30.62 -27.47 3.86
CA TYR A 148 29.35 -26.76 3.71
C TYR A 148 28.77 -26.90 2.30
N ARG A 149 29.61 -26.76 1.26
CA ARG A 149 29.19 -26.90 -0.14
C ARG A 149 28.62 -28.29 -0.43
N LYS A 150 29.27 -29.36 0.04
CA LYS A 150 28.79 -30.74 -0.15
C LYS A 150 27.52 -31.01 0.63
N ASN A 151 27.46 -30.61 1.91
CA ASN A 151 26.26 -30.75 2.74
C ASN A 151 25.05 -30.01 2.14
N LEU A 152 25.25 -28.80 1.60
CA LEU A 152 24.18 -28.05 0.95
C LEU A 152 23.72 -28.74 -0.34
N THR A 153 24.65 -29.29 -1.11
CA THR A 153 24.34 -30.03 -2.35
C THR A 153 23.52 -31.28 -2.06
N GLU A 154 23.93 -32.08 -1.07
CA GLU A 154 23.18 -33.25 -0.62
C GLU A 154 21.79 -32.87 -0.10
N THR A 155 21.71 -31.83 0.72
CA THR A 155 20.44 -31.33 1.26
C THR A 155 19.48 -30.93 0.15
N VAL A 156 19.95 -30.22 -0.88
CA VAL A 156 19.10 -29.79 -2.01
C VAL A 156 18.67 -30.99 -2.87
N GLN A 157 19.54 -31.99 -3.04
CA GLN A 157 19.22 -33.18 -3.84
C GLN A 157 18.27 -34.16 -3.12
N GLN A 158 18.40 -34.32 -1.80
CA GLN A 158 17.63 -35.30 -1.03
C GLN A 158 16.34 -34.72 -0.43
N SER A 159 16.26 -33.40 -0.24
CA SER A 159 15.11 -32.78 0.40
C SER A 159 13.87 -32.77 -0.49
N ILE A 160 12.74 -33.19 0.08
CA ILE A 160 11.41 -33.12 -0.53
C ILE A 160 11.04 -31.68 -0.88
N VAL A 161 11.54 -30.69 -0.11
CA VAL A 161 11.24 -29.27 -0.29
C VAL A 161 11.83 -28.71 -1.59
N TYR A 162 12.99 -29.22 -2.00
CA TYR A 162 13.71 -28.77 -3.19
C TYR A 162 13.47 -29.64 -4.41
N LYS A 163 12.92 -30.86 -4.26
CA LYS A 163 12.69 -31.85 -5.32
C LYS A 163 12.01 -31.33 -6.59
N ASN A 164 11.11 -30.35 -6.46
CA ASN A 164 10.37 -29.77 -7.60
C ASN A 164 11.03 -28.49 -8.15
N ASP A 165 11.89 -27.82 -7.37
CA ASP A 165 12.58 -26.61 -7.79
C ASP A 165 13.85 -26.42 -6.94
N ASN A 166 14.99 -26.90 -7.45
CA ASN A 166 16.29 -26.95 -6.77
C ASN A 166 16.93 -25.56 -6.53
N LYS A 167 16.16 -24.47 -6.56
CA LYS A 167 16.67 -23.10 -6.42
C LYS A 167 16.55 -22.64 -4.98
N VAL A 168 17.69 -22.49 -4.32
CA VAL A 168 17.77 -21.79 -3.02
C VAL A 168 17.23 -20.35 -3.11
N ALA A 169 17.33 -19.73 -4.29
CA ALA A 169 16.81 -18.40 -4.62
C ALA A 169 15.27 -18.28 -4.56
N LYS A 170 14.53 -19.39 -4.64
CA LYS A 170 13.06 -19.39 -4.70
C LYS A 170 12.42 -18.61 -3.54
N TYR A 171 12.99 -18.74 -2.34
CA TYR A 171 12.51 -18.00 -1.17
C TYR A 171 12.74 -16.49 -1.25
N ALA A 172 13.76 -16.03 -1.98
CA ALA A 172 13.94 -14.61 -2.26
C ALA A 172 12.83 -14.12 -3.19
N ASP A 173 12.61 -14.83 -4.30
CA ASP A 173 11.63 -14.46 -5.33
C ASP A 173 10.21 -14.45 -4.77
N GLN A 174 9.84 -15.52 -4.04
CA GLN A 174 8.53 -15.62 -3.38
C GLN A 174 8.33 -14.53 -2.32
N LEU A 175 9.37 -14.18 -1.57
CA LEU A 175 9.29 -13.12 -0.57
C LEU A 175 9.09 -11.76 -1.22
N GLN A 176 9.75 -11.48 -2.35
CA GLN A 176 9.55 -10.21 -3.08
C GLN A 176 8.19 -10.14 -3.76
N ALA A 177 7.71 -11.25 -4.32
CA ALA A 177 6.36 -11.34 -4.86
C ALA A 177 5.31 -11.05 -3.78
N LEU A 178 5.42 -11.71 -2.62
CA LEU A 178 4.53 -11.48 -1.47
C LEU A 178 4.59 -10.02 -0.99
N ARG A 179 5.79 -9.42 -0.90
CA ARG A 179 5.95 -8.02 -0.53
C ARG A 179 5.28 -7.07 -1.53
N SER A 180 5.34 -7.40 -2.81
CA SER A 180 4.72 -6.61 -3.87
C SER A 180 3.20 -6.69 -3.78
N GLU A 181 2.64 -7.91 -3.69
CA GLU A 181 1.21 -8.15 -3.55
C GLU A 181 0.63 -7.46 -2.30
N VAL A 182 1.28 -7.63 -1.14
CA VAL A 182 0.85 -6.96 0.11
C VAL A 182 0.89 -5.44 -0.04
N SER A 183 1.92 -4.90 -0.71
CA SER A 183 2.03 -3.46 -0.92
C SER A 183 0.94 -2.94 -1.86
N GLU A 184 0.64 -3.65 -2.95
CA GLU A 184 -0.44 -3.30 -3.88
C GLU A 184 -1.82 -3.33 -3.20
N ALA A 185 -2.11 -4.37 -2.41
CA ALA A 185 -3.34 -4.46 -1.63
C ALA A 185 -3.47 -3.28 -0.64
N LYS A 186 -2.38 -2.88 0.01
CA LYS A 186 -2.39 -1.74 0.93
C LYS A 186 -2.52 -0.39 0.23
N ILE A 187 -1.89 -0.22 -0.93
CA ILE A 187 -2.02 0.99 -1.76
C ILE A 187 -3.46 1.15 -2.23
N THR A 188 -4.07 0.10 -2.78
CA THR A 188 -5.47 0.15 -3.25
C THR A 188 -6.46 0.44 -2.12
N GLU A 189 -6.24 -0.12 -0.92
CA GLU A 189 -7.02 0.19 0.27
C GLU A 189 -6.91 1.68 0.65
N LEU A 190 -5.69 2.22 0.65
CA LEU A 190 -5.42 3.62 1.00
C LEU A 190 -5.93 4.59 -0.06
N ASP A 191 -5.80 4.27 -1.34
CA ASP A 191 -6.31 5.11 -2.44
C ASP A 191 -7.85 5.21 -2.36
N LYS A 192 -8.55 4.11 -2.04
CA LYS A 192 -10.01 4.15 -1.78
C LYS A 192 -10.35 5.03 -0.58
N LYS A 193 -9.60 4.92 0.52
CA LYS A 193 -9.79 5.77 1.72
C LYS A 193 -9.55 7.25 1.42
N LEU A 194 -8.50 7.59 0.68
CA LEU A 194 -8.20 8.95 0.26
C LEU A 194 -9.27 9.52 -0.67
N ALA A 195 -9.76 8.73 -1.63
CA ALA A 195 -10.85 9.12 -2.51
C ALA A 195 -12.12 9.45 -1.71
N ASN A 196 -12.47 8.62 -0.72
CA ASN A 196 -13.60 8.86 0.17
C ASN A 196 -13.42 10.15 1.00
N ILE A 197 -12.23 10.37 1.58
CA ILE A 197 -11.95 11.59 2.36
C ILE A 197 -12.06 12.85 1.48
N ASN A 198 -11.51 12.82 0.26
CA ASN A 198 -11.64 13.94 -0.68
C ASN A 198 -13.11 14.21 -1.04
N ALA A 199 -13.85 13.15 -1.33
CA ALA A 199 -15.28 13.19 -1.58
C ALA A 199 -16.09 13.81 -0.42
N GLU A 200 -15.70 13.55 0.83
CA GLU A 200 -16.29 14.13 2.03
C GLU A 200 -15.90 15.58 2.24
N LEU A 201 -14.63 15.95 1.99
CA LEU A 201 -14.16 17.33 2.07
C LEU A 201 -14.92 18.22 1.08
N ASP A 202 -15.15 17.74 -0.14
CA ASP A 202 -15.90 18.48 -1.15
C ASP A 202 -17.38 18.64 -0.75
N ALA A 203 -17.99 17.59 -0.20
CA ALA A 203 -19.35 17.68 0.35
C ALA A 203 -19.42 18.70 1.51
N LEU A 204 -18.44 18.70 2.41
CA LEU A 204 -18.38 19.65 3.52
C LEU A 204 -18.23 21.09 3.06
N LYS A 205 -17.42 21.37 2.03
CA LYS A 205 -17.27 22.72 1.47
C LYS A 205 -18.60 23.25 0.92
N ILE A 206 -19.37 22.42 0.23
CA ILE A 206 -20.70 22.79 -0.29
C ILE A 206 -21.66 23.10 0.87
N ILE A 207 -21.66 22.24 1.90
CA ILE A 207 -22.52 22.44 3.08
C ILE A 207 -22.09 23.67 3.88
N GLU A 208 -20.79 23.97 3.97
CA GLU A 208 -20.27 25.16 4.64
C GLU A 208 -20.73 26.44 3.95
N LYS A 209 -20.59 26.49 2.62
CA LYS A 209 -21.05 27.61 1.81
C LYS A 209 -22.55 27.83 2.02
N TRP A 210 -23.33 26.76 1.98
CA TRP A 210 -24.78 26.82 2.20
C TRP A 210 -25.17 27.20 3.64
N ALA A 211 -24.46 26.71 4.65
CA ALA A 211 -24.70 27.08 6.05
C ALA A 211 -24.34 28.54 6.37
N SER A 212 -23.62 29.21 5.47
CA SER A 212 -23.24 30.62 5.58
C SER A 212 -24.22 31.57 4.87
N GLU A 213 -25.19 31.04 4.12
CA GLU A 213 -26.30 31.79 3.47
C GLU A 213 -27.46 32.07 4.46
#